data_AF-A0A2V9J444-F1
#
_entry.id   AF-A0A2V9J444-F1
#
_cell.length_a   1.000
_cell.length_b   1.000
_cell.length_c   1.000
_cell.angle_alpha   90.00
_cell.angle_beta   90.00
_cell.angle_gamma   90.00
#
_symmetry.space_group_name_H-M   'P 1'
#
loop_
_entity.id
_entity.type
_entity.pdbx_description
1 polymer ?
#
loop_
_entity_poly.entity_id
_entity_poly.type
_entity_poly.pdbx_seq_one_letter_code
_entity_poly.pdbx_strand_id
1 'polypeptide(L)'
;MLPYLWNRVLNSVPEPGNRIAARGACILLFIPAILMPILLSSCLAMSEPRIGPESPGFYLSAPELLKLSRALGSPDASDGTWERIITVGYQAPGLEPNGLTAYEENPLFIYAFGHPSELHGKLPERRPSGREPAPRSTRRLIFLKPSTFVVDDEVDARGLTQWLLSSRSKPAPSARAFTIAEDEGELVCKTLLPQKSAIQVKQQRNGAESTGRYVVLVQPERPSGRVRFVHVLDARSRGDKGSSAQAELVTQDGQLRLTVETDGHTFRLTLPPAQMGAGDIEISGTDGRVLLNRRLFPSGNLPHGVKGMALLEQWDTPYRGRQPPLWDAGRPSSELIKAVEGGTIRPCRVVELGCGSGTDAVYLAGRGFDVTAIDIAPTALSLAQEKARKAGVSARWLLADVLAPPALKPFDFIYDRGCYHELRTHNLKGYLETVGRLSRPGSRFLLLAGNANESLVDYGPPRVTEEELRNDFSALFDFEWLRESRFEIARPTAIGPLAWSALLKRRPLATTAPERGGRQRSN
;
A
#
# COMPACT_ATOMS: atom_id res chain seq x y z
N MET A 1 26.51 -8.28 48.58
CA MET A 1 26.46 -7.84 49.98
C MET A 1 26.12 -6.35 50.01
N LEU A 2 24.92 -6.01 50.49
CA LEU A 2 24.55 -4.69 51.07
C LEU A 2 25.61 -4.23 52.12
N PRO A 3 25.65 -2.99 52.68
CA PRO A 3 24.54 -2.02 52.95
C PRO A 3 24.90 -0.48 52.93
N TYR A 4 23.98 0.45 52.66
CA TYR A 4 23.16 1.35 53.53
C TYR A 4 23.74 2.67 54.13
N LEU A 5 22.90 3.72 53.99
CA LEU A 5 22.49 4.77 54.96
C LEU A 5 23.47 5.89 55.40
N TRP A 6 23.09 7.16 55.17
CA TRP A 6 22.52 8.11 56.18
C TRP A 6 22.53 9.55 55.57
N ASN A 7 21.42 10.10 55.10
CA ASN A 7 20.43 10.96 55.79
C ASN A 7 20.78 12.47 55.89
N ARG A 8 19.78 13.27 55.49
CA ARG A 8 19.50 14.71 55.64
C ARG A 8 20.18 15.43 56.82
N VAL A 9 20.44 16.74 56.67
CA VAL A 9 19.64 17.90 57.12
C VAL A 9 20.59 19.13 57.15
N LEU A 10 20.25 20.22 56.44
CA LEU A 10 20.10 21.58 57.00
C LEU A 10 20.13 22.67 55.92
N ASN A 11 18.92 23.15 55.66
CA ASN A 11 18.54 24.47 55.16
C ASN A 11 19.53 25.60 55.45
N SER A 12 19.77 26.47 54.46
CA SER A 12 19.62 27.92 54.63
C SER A 12 19.71 28.65 53.28
N VAL A 13 18.57 29.18 52.84
CA VAL A 13 18.47 30.32 51.92
C VAL A 13 18.47 31.59 52.80
N PRO A 14 19.17 32.66 52.40
CA PRO A 14 18.45 33.82 51.89
C PRO A 14 19.12 34.49 50.67
N GLU A 15 18.28 34.85 49.69
CA GLU A 15 18.46 35.96 48.73
C GLU A 15 18.36 37.34 49.45
N PRO A 16 18.56 38.54 48.83
CA PRO A 16 18.48 38.88 47.38
C PRO A 16 19.51 39.93 46.88
N GLY A 17 19.53 40.21 45.56
CA GLY A 17 20.00 41.53 45.09
C GLY A 17 20.59 41.64 43.67
N ASN A 18 19.72 41.62 42.67
CA ASN A 18 19.71 42.48 41.47
C ASN A 18 20.99 43.27 41.07
N ARG A 19 21.53 42.99 39.86
CA ARG A 19 21.70 43.94 38.72
C ARG A 19 23.01 43.79 37.90
N ILE A 20 22.78 43.69 36.59
CA ILE A 20 23.49 44.36 35.47
C ILE A 20 24.72 43.67 34.85
N ALA A 21 24.52 43.36 33.57
CA ALA A 21 25.44 43.19 32.47
C ALA A 21 26.76 43.98 32.53
N ALA A 22 27.85 43.39 32.05
CA ALA A 22 28.61 43.92 30.92
C ALA A 22 29.86 43.09 30.58
N ARG A 23 29.99 42.83 29.28
CA ARG A 23 31.20 42.94 28.45
C ARG A 23 32.31 41.93 28.67
N GLY A 24 32.62 41.26 27.55
CA GLY A 24 33.74 40.36 27.44
C GLY A 24 35.09 41.06 27.50
N ALA A 25 36.10 40.23 27.73
CA ALA A 25 37.45 40.43 27.24
C ALA A 25 38.07 39.04 27.11
N CYS A 26 38.41 38.68 25.87
CA CYS A 26 39.28 37.55 25.57
C CYS A 26 40.65 37.79 26.21
N ILE A 27 41.18 36.81 26.93
CA ILE A 27 42.63 36.65 27.09
C ILE A 27 42.95 35.16 26.86
N LEU A 28 43.56 34.91 25.71
CA LEU A 28 44.28 33.68 25.38
C LEU A 28 45.60 33.67 26.16
N LEU A 29 45.85 32.64 26.95
CA LEU A 29 47.19 32.26 27.38
C LEU A 29 47.41 30.76 27.14
N PHE A 30 48.44 30.49 26.35
CA PHE A 30 49.00 29.20 25.98
C PHE A 30 49.50 28.41 27.21
N ILE A 31 49.24 27.10 27.24
CA ILE A 31 49.98 26.13 28.05
C ILE A 31 50.48 25.01 27.11
N PRO A 32 51.72 24.48 27.27
CA PRO A 32 52.41 23.72 26.25
C PRO A 32 51.95 22.25 26.18
N ALA A 33 51.94 21.72 24.96
CA ALA A 33 51.84 20.30 24.67
C ALA A 33 53.02 19.54 25.29
N ILE A 34 52.75 18.53 26.12
CA ILE A 34 53.45 17.24 26.31
C ILE A 34 52.82 16.60 27.57
N LEU A 35 51.77 15.80 27.35
CA LEU A 35 51.19 14.72 28.20
C LEU A 35 49.71 14.49 27.85
N MET A 36 49.38 14.38 26.57
CA MET A 36 48.05 13.96 26.13
C MET A 36 48.10 12.95 24.97
N PRO A 37 48.67 11.74 25.19
CA PRO A 37 48.18 10.60 24.43
C PRO A 37 47.99 9.35 25.29
N ILE A 38 47.24 9.43 26.41
CA ILE A 38 46.77 8.21 27.14
C ILE A 38 45.28 8.28 27.55
N LEU A 39 44.59 9.42 27.42
CA LEU A 39 43.18 9.56 27.85
C LEU A 39 42.18 9.93 26.74
N LEU A 40 42.53 9.70 25.46
CA LEU A 40 41.63 9.94 24.31
C LEU A 40 41.38 8.71 23.42
N SER A 41 41.85 7.52 23.81
CA SER A 41 41.50 6.25 23.15
C SER A 41 40.30 5.53 23.79
N SER A 42 39.64 6.12 24.79
CA SER A 42 38.62 5.42 25.59
C SER A 42 37.21 6.03 25.53
N CYS A 43 36.98 7.10 24.74
CA CYS A 43 35.65 7.74 24.64
C CYS A 43 35.05 7.82 23.23
N LEU A 44 35.61 7.10 22.26
CA LEU A 44 34.98 6.82 20.96
C LEU A 44 34.88 5.31 20.71
N ALA A 45 34.63 4.53 21.77
CA ALA A 45 33.91 3.28 21.58
C ALA A 45 32.45 3.68 21.32
N MET A 46 32.10 3.91 20.05
CA MET A 46 30.71 3.79 19.64
C MET A 46 30.26 2.43 20.15
N SER A 47 29.42 2.40 21.18
CA SER A 47 28.85 1.17 21.71
C SER A 47 28.33 0.37 20.51
N GLU A 48 28.90 -0.83 20.29
CA GLU A 48 28.40 -1.72 19.24
C GLU A 48 26.88 -1.82 19.43
N PRO A 49 26.06 -1.49 18.41
CA PRO A 49 24.63 -1.61 18.54
C PRO A 49 24.34 -3.06 18.92
N ARG A 50 23.61 -3.28 20.02
CA ARG A 50 23.13 -4.61 20.38
C ARG A 50 22.22 -5.06 19.25
N ILE A 51 22.74 -5.93 18.37
CA ILE A 51 21.97 -6.57 17.32
C ILE A 51 21.28 -7.78 17.97
N GLY A 52 20.02 -7.59 18.34
CA GLY A 52 19.12 -8.60 18.88
C GLY A 52 17.77 -8.50 18.16
N PRO A 53 16.81 -9.40 18.43
CA PRO A 53 15.44 -9.25 17.95
C PRO A 53 14.77 -7.94 18.44
N GLU A 54 15.40 -7.22 19.37
CA GLU A 54 14.97 -5.90 19.87
C GLU A 54 15.62 -4.70 19.13
N SER A 55 16.47 -4.95 18.14
CA SER A 55 17.05 -3.88 17.32
C SER A 55 16.01 -3.35 16.35
N PRO A 56 15.76 -2.03 16.32
CA PRO A 56 14.79 -1.49 15.37
C PRO A 56 15.36 -1.66 13.95
N GLY A 57 14.55 -2.12 12.99
CA GLY A 57 14.99 -2.34 11.60
C GLY A 57 14.12 -3.33 10.84
N PHE A 58 14.26 -3.35 9.50
CA PHE A 58 13.57 -4.31 8.62
C PHE A 58 14.16 -5.69 8.86
N TYR A 59 13.47 -6.53 9.63
CA TYR A 59 13.98 -7.85 9.99
C TYR A 59 13.34 -8.92 9.11
N LEU A 60 14.12 -9.52 8.23
CA LEU A 60 13.75 -10.74 7.53
C LEU A 60 14.55 -11.93 8.09
N SER A 61 14.04 -13.13 7.89
CA SER A 61 14.69 -14.38 8.29
C SER A 61 14.94 -15.24 7.05
N ALA A 62 16.20 -15.54 6.75
CA ALA A 62 16.57 -16.38 5.62
C ALA A 62 15.90 -17.78 5.67
N PRO A 63 15.88 -18.50 6.82
CA PRO A 63 15.13 -19.75 6.93
C PRO A 63 13.65 -19.61 6.60
N GLU A 64 12.99 -18.54 7.07
CA GLU A 64 11.55 -18.35 6.84
C GLU A 64 11.25 -17.96 5.39
N LEU A 65 12.11 -17.17 4.74
CA LEU A 65 12.01 -16.88 3.31
C LEU A 65 12.18 -18.13 2.45
N LEU A 66 13.12 -19.02 2.80
CA LEU A 66 13.29 -20.31 2.11
C LEU A 66 12.08 -21.23 2.30
N LYS A 67 11.52 -21.30 3.51
CA LYS A 67 10.27 -22.05 3.78
C LYS A 67 9.10 -21.48 2.99
N LEU A 68 8.95 -20.16 3.00
CA LEU A 68 7.91 -19.47 2.24
C LEU A 68 8.03 -19.79 0.76
N SER A 69 9.21 -19.61 0.17
CA SER A 69 9.49 -19.93 -1.23
C SER A 69 9.08 -21.36 -1.60
N ARG A 70 9.44 -22.35 -0.77
CA ARG A 70 9.03 -23.74 -1.00
C ARG A 70 7.52 -23.96 -0.84
N ALA A 71 6.88 -23.31 0.12
CA ALA A 71 5.44 -23.38 0.29
C ALA A 71 4.69 -22.81 -0.93
N LEU A 72 5.15 -21.67 -1.46
CA LEU A 72 4.57 -21.05 -2.67
C LEU A 72 4.77 -21.89 -3.94
N GLY A 73 5.81 -22.73 -3.97
CA GLY A 73 6.07 -23.66 -5.08
C GLY A 73 5.31 -24.98 -4.97
N SER A 74 4.58 -25.20 -3.88
CA SER A 74 3.81 -26.43 -3.66
C SER A 74 2.52 -26.44 -4.50
N PRO A 75 2.05 -27.60 -4.98
CA PRO A 75 0.74 -27.71 -5.65
C PRO A 75 -0.43 -27.19 -4.81
N ASP A 76 -0.33 -27.29 -3.49
CA ASP A 76 -1.37 -26.87 -2.53
C ASP A 76 -1.18 -25.43 -2.02
N ALA A 77 -0.39 -24.60 -2.73
CA ALA A 77 0.00 -23.28 -2.25
C ALA A 77 -1.17 -22.29 -2.08
N SER A 78 -2.29 -22.45 -2.80
CA SER A 78 -3.34 -21.42 -2.88
C SER A 78 -4.02 -21.13 -1.53
N ASP A 79 -4.07 -22.10 -0.63
CA ASP A 79 -4.67 -21.91 0.70
C ASP A 79 -3.60 -21.46 1.71
N GLY A 80 -3.81 -20.28 2.30
CA GLY A 80 -2.93 -19.73 3.33
C GLY A 80 -1.75 -18.90 2.83
N THR A 81 -1.66 -18.61 1.52
CA THR A 81 -0.54 -17.81 0.97
C THR A 81 -0.51 -16.40 1.55
N TRP A 82 -1.66 -15.76 1.66
CA TRP A 82 -1.83 -14.46 2.33
C TRP A 82 -1.23 -14.46 3.75
N GLU A 83 -1.64 -15.41 4.59
CA GLU A 83 -1.19 -15.53 5.97
C GLU A 83 0.32 -15.75 6.07
N ARG A 84 0.87 -16.62 5.20
CA ARG A 84 2.32 -16.90 5.16
C ARG A 84 3.12 -15.66 4.75
N ILE A 85 2.67 -14.91 3.74
CA ILE A 85 3.33 -13.69 3.29
C ILE A 85 3.31 -12.61 4.36
N ILE A 86 2.16 -12.43 5.03
CA ILE A 86 2.06 -11.48 6.14
C ILE A 86 3.00 -11.88 7.27
N THR A 87 2.97 -13.15 7.67
CA THR A 87 3.77 -13.67 8.79
C THR A 87 5.27 -13.47 8.54
N VAL A 88 5.75 -13.79 7.34
CA VAL A 88 7.19 -13.76 7.02
C VAL A 88 7.65 -12.36 6.62
N GLY A 89 6.81 -11.61 5.90
CA GLY A 89 7.19 -10.34 5.27
C GLY A 89 6.88 -9.10 6.10
N TYR A 90 5.89 -9.14 7.00
CA TYR A 90 5.31 -7.93 7.60
C TYR A 90 5.09 -8.02 9.11
N GLN A 91 4.90 -9.21 9.67
CA GLN A 91 4.80 -9.39 11.11
C GLN A 91 6.18 -9.54 11.75
N ALA A 92 6.35 -8.87 12.89
CA ALA A 92 7.40 -9.24 13.83
C ALA A 92 6.86 -10.32 14.78
N PRO A 93 7.67 -11.31 15.21
CA PRO A 93 7.23 -12.28 16.21
C PRO A 93 6.68 -11.58 17.46
N GLY A 94 5.42 -11.86 17.82
CA GLY A 94 4.79 -11.32 19.03
C GLY A 94 4.11 -9.95 18.90
N LEU A 95 3.94 -9.39 17.68
CA LEU A 95 3.16 -8.17 17.44
C LEU A 95 1.96 -8.44 16.53
N GLU A 96 0.80 -7.84 16.85
CA GLU A 96 -0.39 -7.86 16.01
C GLU A 96 -0.12 -7.15 14.66
N PRO A 97 -0.60 -7.71 13.53
CA PRO A 97 -0.35 -7.13 12.22
C PRO A 97 -1.01 -5.75 12.08
N ASN A 98 -0.20 -4.73 11.73
CA ASN A 98 -0.73 -3.60 10.99
C ASN A 98 -0.84 -4.05 9.53
N GLY A 99 -2.06 -4.36 9.08
CA GLY A 99 -2.33 -5.12 7.85
C GLY A 99 -1.67 -4.62 6.56
N LEU A 100 -1.65 -5.49 5.55
CA LEU A 100 -1.23 -5.11 4.19
C LEU A 100 -2.07 -3.95 3.67
N THR A 101 -1.40 -3.02 3.00
CA THR A 101 -2.04 -1.91 2.29
C THR A 101 -2.55 -2.36 0.94
N ALA A 102 -1.80 -3.23 0.26
CA ALA A 102 -2.23 -3.83 -0.99
C ALA A 102 -1.70 -5.24 -1.18
N TYR A 103 -2.46 -6.06 -1.90
CA TYR A 103 -2.13 -7.45 -2.14
C TYR A 103 -2.79 -7.97 -3.41
N GLU A 104 -2.06 -8.81 -4.11
CA GLU A 104 -2.57 -9.62 -5.20
C GLU A 104 -1.77 -10.93 -5.25
N GLU A 105 -2.48 -12.04 -5.42
CA GLU A 105 -1.89 -13.29 -5.85
C GLU A 105 -2.58 -13.76 -7.14
N ASN A 106 -1.77 -14.19 -8.10
CA ASN A 106 -2.25 -14.75 -9.35
C ASN A 106 -1.21 -15.76 -9.88
N PRO A 107 -1.53 -16.53 -10.94
CA PRO A 107 -0.63 -17.56 -11.44
C PRO A 107 0.72 -17.07 -11.98
N LEU A 108 0.87 -15.77 -12.25
CA LEU A 108 2.07 -15.18 -12.85
C LEU A 108 2.98 -14.51 -11.82
N PHE A 109 2.43 -13.98 -10.73
CA PHE A 109 3.20 -13.32 -9.67
C PHE A 109 2.37 -13.16 -8.39
N ILE A 110 3.06 -12.84 -7.29
CA ILE A 110 2.43 -12.39 -6.04
C ILE A 110 3.01 -11.03 -5.67
N TYR A 111 2.15 -10.09 -5.33
CA TYR A 111 2.51 -8.74 -4.89
C TYR A 111 1.91 -8.48 -3.52
N ALA A 112 2.74 -8.02 -2.60
CA ALA A 112 2.30 -7.50 -1.32
C ALA A 112 2.96 -6.15 -1.06
N PHE A 113 2.19 -5.22 -0.51
CA PHE A 113 2.67 -3.91 -0.09
C PHE A 113 2.08 -3.53 1.27
N GLY A 114 2.90 -2.99 2.15
CA GLY A 114 2.43 -2.53 3.44
C GLY A 114 3.52 -1.96 4.33
N HIS A 115 3.20 -1.89 5.61
CA HIS A 115 4.06 -1.34 6.66
C HIS A 115 4.51 -2.48 7.56
N PRO A 116 5.78 -2.92 7.49
CA PRO A 116 6.30 -3.89 8.44
C PRO A 116 6.14 -3.39 9.87
N SER A 117 5.75 -4.26 10.81
CA SER A 117 5.68 -3.90 12.22
C SER A 117 7.06 -3.47 12.72
N GLU A 118 7.16 -2.25 13.27
CA GLU A 118 8.39 -1.78 13.91
C GLU A 118 8.54 -2.52 15.24
N LEU A 119 9.64 -3.26 15.42
CA LEU A 119 10.04 -3.79 16.72
C LEU A 119 10.32 -2.60 17.67
N HIS A 120 9.30 -2.28 18.46
CA HIS A 120 9.22 -1.34 19.58
C HIS A 120 9.49 0.16 19.38
N GLY A 121 8.47 0.92 19.79
CA GLY A 121 8.47 2.33 20.20
C GLY A 121 7.02 2.81 20.18
N LYS A 122 6.46 3.26 21.31
CA LYS A 122 5.04 3.70 21.42
C LYS A 122 4.59 4.41 20.14
N LEU A 123 3.47 3.97 19.55
CA LEU A 123 2.77 4.73 18.52
C LEU A 123 2.74 6.20 18.96
N PRO A 124 3.20 7.16 18.15
CA PRO A 124 3.09 8.55 18.54
C PRO A 124 1.61 8.85 18.79
N GLU A 125 1.31 9.40 19.98
CA GLU A 125 -0.03 9.87 20.31
C GLU A 125 -0.58 10.69 19.13
N ARG A 126 -1.84 10.42 18.76
CA ARG A 126 -2.55 11.17 17.72
C ARG A 126 -2.36 12.66 17.98
N ARG A 127 -1.57 13.34 17.13
CA ARG A 127 -1.49 14.80 17.18
C ARG A 127 -2.89 15.37 16.93
N PRO A 128 -3.30 16.44 17.62
CA PRO A 128 -4.62 17.06 17.44
C PRO A 128 -4.89 17.57 16.01
N SER A 129 -3.89 17.57 15.13
CA SER A 129 -3.93 18.12 13.78
C SER A 129 -4.58 17.23 12.72
N GLY A 130 -5.14 16.06 13.07
CA GLY A 130 -5.94 15.22 12.15
C GLY A 130 -5.23 14.67 10.91
N ARG A 131 -3.90 14.82 10.79
CA ARG A 131 -3.06 14.17 9.77
C ARG A 131 -2.28 13.05 10.43
N GLU A 132 -2.50 11.81 9.99
CA GLU A 132 -1.62 10.70 10.34
C GLU A 132 -0.20 10.99 9.84
N PRO A 133 0.84 10.76 10.67
CA PRO A 133 2.22 10.86 10.20
C PRO A 133 2.46 9.83 9.09
N ALA A 134 3.18 10.21 8.04
CA ALA A 134 3.57 9.29 6.99
C ALA A 134 4.28 8.07 7.59
N PRO A 135 4.04 6.85 7.06
CA PRO A 135 4.71 5.65 7.54
C PRO A 135 6.22 5.83 7.48
N ARG A 136 6.89 5.47 8.58
CA ARG A 136 8.35 5.54 8.73
C ARG A 136 9.06 4.52 7.86
N SER A 137 8.39 3.42 7.54
CA SER A 137 8.85 2.33 6.70
C SER A 137 7.74 1.79 5.81
N THR A 138 8.11 1.36 4.61
CA THR A 138 7.22 0.63 3.68
C THR A 138 7.98 -0.51 3.04
N ARG A 139 7.28 -1.60 2.72
CA ARG A 139 7.83 -2.75 2.02
C ARG A 139 6.94 -3.13 0.85
N ARG A 140 7.54 -3.33 -0.32
CA ARG A 140 6.99 -4.13 -1.42
C ARG A 140 7.72 -5.46 -1.48
N LEU A 141 6.97 -6.55 -1.39
CA LEU A 141 7.45 -7.91 -1.57
C LEU A 141 6.79 -8.48 -2.82
N ILE A 142 7.58 -8.78 -3.85
CA ILE A 142 7.09 -9.17 -5.18
C ILE A 142 7.69 -10.52 -5.56
N PHE A 143 6.92 -11.59 -5.49
CA PHE A 143 7.34 -12.90 -5.98
C PHE A 143 7.08 -12.98 -7.48
N LEU A 144 8.16 -12.99 -8.26
CA LEU A 144 8.13 -13.18 -9.71
C LEU A 144 8.02 -14.66 -10.07
N LYS A 145 8.60 -15.48 -9.20
CA LYS A 145 8.43 -16.93 -9.12
C LYS A 145 8.42 -17.31 -7.64
N PRO A 146 7.96 -18.51 -7.26
CA PRO A 146 8.14 -18.99 -5.89
C PRO A 146 9.58 -18.88 -5.39
N SER A 147 10.57 -19.12 -6.26
CA SER A 147 12.01 -19.06 -5.95
C SER A 147 12.65 -17.69 -6.15
N THR A 148 12.07 -16.77 -6.92
CA THR A 148 12.70 -15.48 -7.26
C THR A 148 11.78 -14.33 -6.88
N PHE A 149 12.26 -13.45 -5.99
CA PHE A 149 11.44 -12.35 -5.47
C PHE A 149 12.24 -11.06 -5.22
N VAL A 150 11.52 -9.95 -5.31
CA VAL A 150 12.04 -8.59 -5.10
C VAL A 150 11.59 -8.09 -3.73
N VAL A 151 12.53 -7.52 -2.98
CA VAL A 151 12.25 -6.74 -1.76
C VAL A 151 12.60 -5.28 -2.06
N ASP A 152 11.59 -4.42 -2.06
CA ASP A 152 11.72 -2.97 -2.23
C ASP A 152 11.23 -2.28 -0.96
N ASP A 153 12.17 -1.95 -0.08
CA ASP A 153 11.93 -1.29 1.19
C ASP A 153 12.28 0.21 1.10
N GLU A 154 11.46 1.08 1.68
CA GLU A 154 11.72 2.53 1.78
C GLU A 154 11.59 2.98 3.24
N VAL A 155 12.51 3.83 3.69
CA VAL A 155 12.65 4.26 5.10
C VAL A 155 12.90 5.75 5.20
N ASP A 156 12.25 6.44 6.14
CA ASP A 156 12.64 7.81 6.53
C ASP A 156 13.93 7.77 7.39
N ALA A 157 14.99 8.49 7.00
CA ALA A 157 16.28 8.52 7.68
C ALA A 157 16.28 9.20 9.06
N ARG A 158 15.13 9.67 9.54
CA ARG A 158 14.93 9.91 10.98
C ARG A 158 14.87 8.61 11.80
N GLY A 159 14.86 7.44 11.16
CA GLY A 159 15.01 6.10 11.74
C GLY A 159 16.33 5.39 11.37
N LEU A 160 16.39 4.06 11.54
CA LEU A 160 17.55 3.27 11.09
C LEU A 160 17.66 3.27 9.57
N THR A 161 18.83 3.63 9.08
CA THR A 161 19.19 3.56 7.66
C THR A 161 19.87 2.24 7.31
N GLN A 162 19.46 1.14 7.94
CA GLN A 162 20.05 -0.18 7.74
C GLN A 162 18.96 -1.18 7.35
N TRP A 163 19.27 -2.04 6.39
CA TRP A 163 18.46 -3.20 6.04
C TRP A 163 19.08 -4.47 6.63
N LEU A 164 18.26 -5.33 7.25
CA LEU A 164 18.73 -6.47 8.06
C LEU A 164 18.14 -7.81 7.58
N LEU A 165 18.97 -8.84 7.51
CA LEU A 165 18.52 -10.21 7.25
C LEU A 165 19.22 -11.17 8.21
N SER A 166 18.45 -11.92 8.98
CA SER A 166 18.99 -12.92 9.91
C SER A 166 19.15 -14.30 9.28
N SER A 167 20.15 -15.03 9.74
CA SER A 167 20.47 -16.40 9.33
C SER A 167 21.00 -17.23 10.50
N ARG A 168 20.95 -18.56 10.38
CA ARG A 168 21.63 -19.48 11.33
C ARG A 168 23.06 -19.73 10.89
N SER A 169 23.26 -19.89 9.58
CA SER A 169 24.58 -20.08 9.00
C SER A 169 25.25 -18.75 8.67
N LYS A 170 26.59 -18.73 8.67
CA LYS A 170 27.39 -17.55 8.32
C LYS A 170 27.17 -17.20 6.84
N PRO A 171 26.65 -16.01 6.51
CA PRO A 171 26.54 -15.53 5.14
C PRO A 171 27.91 -15.38 4.46
N ALA A 172 27.97 -15.67 3.17
CA ALA A 172 29.13 -15.47 2.31
C ALA A 172 28.91 -14.22 1.41
N PRO A 173 29.40 -13.03 1.80
CA PRO A 173 29.24 -11.81 1.01
C PRO A 173 30.17 -11.78 -0.20
N SER A 174 29.73 -11.13 -1.28
CA SER A 174 30.50 -10.87 -2.50
C SER A 174 30.05 -9.55 -3.12
N ALA A 175 30.92 -8.53 -3.12
CA ALA A 175 30.66 -7.18 -3.65
C ALA A 175 29.29 -6.58 -3.29
N ARG A 176 28.26 -6.83 -4.12
CA ARG A 176 26.87 -6.37 -3.94
C ARG A 176 25.85 -7.50 -3.74
N ALA A 177 26.33 -8.69 -3.46
CA ALA A 177 25.52 -9.87 -3.22
C ALA A 177 26.00 -10.61 -1.97
N PHE A 178 25.20 -11.54 -1.50
CA PHE A 178 25.59 -12.50 -0.48
C PHE A 178 24.79 -13.78 -0.63
N THR A 179 25.38 -14.88 -0.16
CA THR A 179 24.76 -16.21 -0.18
C THR A 179 24.64 -16.75 1.24
N ILE A 180 23.51 -17.38 1.57
CA ILE A 180 23.25 -18.00 2.86
C ILE A 180 22.79 -19.44 2.63
N ALA A 181 23.59 -20.40 3.07
CA ALA A 181 23.23 -21.81 3.04
C ALA A 181 22.60 -22.23 4.37
N GLU A 182 21.30 -22.49 4.35
CA GLU A 182 20.52 -23.00 5.49
C GLU A 182 20.19 -24.49 5.27
N ASP A 183 19.66 -25.14 6.30
CA ASP A 183 19.09 -26.49 6.16
C ASP A 183 18.00 -26.51 5.09
N GLU A 184 17.28 -25.40 4.94
CA GLU A 184 16.19 -25.30 3.98
C GLU A 184 16.63 -25.16 2.51
N GLY A 185 17.87 -24.79 2.25
CA GLY A 185 18.33 -24.46 0.91
C GLY A 185 19.32 -23.31 0.91
N GLU A 186 19.54 -22.73 -0.25
CA GLU A 186 20.46 -21.62 -0.43
C GLU A 186 19.69 -20.35 -0.82
N LEU A 187 19.89 -19.27 -0.09
CA LEU A 187 19.35 -17.96 -0.41
C LEU A 187 20.46 -17.09 -0.97
N VAL A 188 20.34 -16.70 -2.23
CA VAL A 188 21.21 -15.73 -2.89
C VAL A 188 20.50 -14.39 -2.92
N CYS A 189 21.13 -13.32 -2.46
CA CYS A 189 20.57 -11.98 -2.49
C CYS A 189 21.51 -11.03 -3.24
N LYS A 190 20.97 -10.31 -4.22
CA LYS A 190 21.64 -9.24 -4.97
C LYS A 190 21.05 -7.89 -4.55
N THR A 191 21.89 -6.99 -4.09
CA THR A 191 21.51 -5.62 -3.71
C THR A 191 21.66 -4.68 -4.91
N LEU A 192 20.56 -4.05 -5.34
CA LEU A 192 20.50 -3.09 -6.44
C LEU A 192 20.47 -1.64 -5.93
N LEU A 193 19.81 -1.38 -4.81
CA LEU A 193 19.88 -0.13 -4.07
C LEU A 193 20.12 -0.37 -2.57
N PRO A 194 20.84 0.54 -1.88
CA PRO A 194 21.57 1.69 -2.42
C PRO A 194 22.75 1.28 -3.31
N GLN A 195 23.12 2.09 -4.31
CA GLN A 195 24.28 1.80 -5.18
C GLN A 195 25.62 1.86 -4.43
N LYS A 196 25.74 2.79 -3.48
CA LYS A 196 26.90 2.97 -2.60
C LYS A 196 26.54 2.49 -1.20
N SER A 197 26.78 1.22 -0.93
CA SER A 197 26.49 0.58 0.34
C SER A 197 27.53 -0.48 0.68
N ALA A 198 27.70 -0.72 1.98
CA ALA A 198 28.53 -1.82 2.49
C ALA A 198 27.62 -2.97 2.96
N ILE A 199 27.99 -4.20 2.58
CA ILE A 199 27.41 -5.43 3.12
C ILE A 199 28.29 -5.89 4.28
N GLN A 200 27.74 -5.94 5.49
CA GLN A 200 28.43 -6.42 6.68
C GLN A 200 27.76 -7.67 7.21
N VAL A 201 28.55 -8.61 7.73
CA VAL A 201 28.05 -9.81 8.41
C VAL A 201 28.47 -9.72 9.86
N LYS A 202 27.49 -9.76 10.77
CA LYS A 202 27.72 -9.72 12.22
C LYS A 202 27.10 -10.94 12.88
N GLN A 203 27.72 -11.42 13.95
CA GLN A 203 27.12 -12.43 14.80
C GLN A 203 26.17 -11.74 15.77
N GLN A 204 24.96 -12.29 15.91
CA GLN A 204 23.94 -11.76 16.81
C GLN A 204 24.30 -12.11 18.25
N ARG A 205 24.14 -11.15 19.17
CA ARG A 205 24.50 -11.29 20.58
C ARG A 205 23.36 -10.82 21.47
N ASN A 206 23.11 -11.53 22.57
CA ASN A 206 22.22 -11.10 23.64
C ASN A 206 23.05 -10.83 24.90
N GLY A 207 23.42 -9.56 25.12
CA GLY A 207 24.42 -9.21 26.14
C GLY A 207 25.80 -9.76 25.77
N ALA A 208 26.40 -10.56 26.67
CA ALA A 208 27.70 -11.19 26.44
C ALA A 208 27.61 -12.54 25.70
N GLU A 209 26.42 -13.13 25.57
CA GLU A 209 26.23 -14.46 24.98
C GLU A 209 25.92 -14.36 23.49
N SER A 210 26.56 -15.23 22.70
CA SER A 210 26.23 -15.42 21.29
C SER A 210 24.93 -16.19 21.16
N THR A 211 24.02 -15.73 20.29
CA THR A 211 22.78 -16.46 20.02
C THR A 211 22.97 -17.57 18.98
N GLY A 212 24.19 -17.75 18.46
CA GLY A 212 24.49 -18.69 17.38
C GLY A 212 23.97 -18.25 16.00
N ARG A 213 23.35 -17.07 15.89
CA ARG A 213 22.81 -16.53 14.63
C ARG A 213 23.71 -15.45 14.04
N TYR A 214 23.53 -15.19 12.75
CA TYR A 214 24.17 -14.10 12.03
C TYR A 214 23.13 -13.11 11.51
N VAL A 215 23.57 -11.89 11.25
CA VAL A 215 22.78 -10.85 10.60
C VAL A 215 23.62 -10.23 9.49
N VAL A 216 23.04 -10.16 8.28
CA VAL A 216 23.53 -9.33 7.19
C VAL A 216 22.98 -7.93 7.36
N LEU A 217 23.85 -6.93 7.27
CA LEU A 217 23.49 -5.52 7.29
C LEU A 217 23.87 -4.89 5.97
N VAL A 218 22.93 -4.18 5.36
CA VAL A 218 23.19 -3.30 4.22
C VAL A 218 22.98 -1.87 4.68
N GLN A 219 24.02 -1.06 4.60
CA GLN A 219 23.99 0.34 5.03
C GLN A 219 24.51 1.25 3.92
N PRO A 220 23.80 2.35 3.57
CA PRO A 220 24.33 3.36 2.66
C PRO A 220 25.52 4.08 3.29
N GLU A 221 26.51 4.44 2.48
CA GLU A 221 27.71 5.16 2.96
C GLU A 221 27.39 6.54 3.56
N ARG A 222 26.35 7.21 3.04
CA ARG A 222 25.91 8.54 3.49
C ARG A 222 24.37 8.58 3.56
N PRO A 223 23.77 8.18 4.68
CA PRO A 223 22.32 8.26 4.85
C PRO A 223 21.85 9.72 4.92
N SER A 224 20.90 10.09 4.06
CA SER A 224 20.18 11.37 4.14
C SER A 224 18.78 11.23 3.55
N GLY A 225 17.77 11.88 4.15
CA GLY A 225 16.41 11.92 3.60
C GLY A 225 15.69 10.57 3.69
N ARG A 226 15.08 10.07 2.61
CA ARG A 226 14.55 8.70 2.56
C ARG A 226 15.58 7.78 1.93
N VAL A 227 15.79 6.61 2.54
CA VAL A 227 16.68 5.57 2.00
C VAL A 227 15.82 4.46 1.41
N ARG A 228 16.18 4.01 0.20
CA ARG A 228 15.49 2.93 -0.50
C ARG A 228 16.45 1.75 -0.68
N PHE A 229 15.96 0.57 -0.37
CA PHE A 229 16.65 -0.70 -0.45
C PHE A 229 15.93 -1.57 -1.46
N VAL A 230 16.62 -1.95 -2.54
CA VAL A 230 16.04 -2.83 -3.57
C VAL A 230 16.94 -4.04 -3.70
N HIS A 231 16.38 -5.20 -3.40
CA HIS A 231 17.06 -6.49 -3.44
C HIS A 231 16.31 -7.45 -4.35
N VAL A 232 17.05 -8.28 -5.08
CA VAL A 232 16.52 -9.46 -5.79
C VAL A 232 17.08 -10.69 -5.10
N LEU A 233 16.20 -11.59 -4.69
CA LEU A 233 16.54 -12.80 -3.95
C LEU A 233 16.13 -14.03 -4.74
N ASP A 234 17.01 -15.02 -4.76
CA ASP A 234 16.78 -16.35 -5.30
C ASP A 234 16.90 -17.40 -4.19
N ALA A 235 15.82 -18.11 -3.93
CA ALA A 235 15.74 -19.26 -3.03
C ALA A 235 15.92 -20.55 -3.83
N ARG A 236 17.01 -21.27 -3.57
CA ARG A 236 17.41 -22.49 -4.29
C ARG A 236 17.32 -23.71 -3.43
N SER A 237 16.99 -24.82 -4.06
CA SER A 237 17.16 -26.14 -3.46
C SER A 237 18.65 -26.46 -3.29
N ARG A 238 18.99 -27.22 -2.26
CA ARG A 238 20.38 -27.57 -1.95
C ARG A 238 20.98 -28.40 -3.10
N GLY A 239 22.05 -27.92 -3.71
CA GLY A 239 22.72 -28.57 -4.85
C GLY A 239 22.19 -28.16 -6.23
N ASP A 240 21.14 -27.31 -6.29
CA ASP A 240 20.68 -26.70 -7.53
C ASP A 240 21.73 -25.70 -8.04
N LYS A 241 22.21 -25.92 -9.27
CA LYS A 241 23.18 -25.05 -9.97
C LYS A 241 22.50 -24.11 -10.96
N GLY A 242 21.18 -23.95 -10.90
CA GLY A 242 20.43 -23.04 -11.75
C GLY A 242 21.04 -21.63 -11.80
N SER A 243 20.90 -20.97 -12.95
CA SER A 243 21.33 -19.60 -13.13
C SER A 243 20.66 -18.69 -12.10
N SER A 244 21.44 -17.83 -11.45
CA SER A 244 20.87 -16.73 -10.67
C SER A 244 20.05 -15.84 -11.59
N ALA A 245 18.94 -15.29 -11.08
CA ALA A 245 18.19 -14.30 -11.82
C ALA A 245 19.11 -13.13 -12.17
N GLN A 246 19.12 -12.74 -13.45
CA GLN A 246 19.81 -11.53 -13.86
C GLN A 246 18.88 -10.35 -13.56
N ALA A 247 19.43 -9.28 -13.00
CA ALA A 247 18.64 -8.13 -12.61
C ALA A 247 19.39 -6.84 -12.91
N GLU A 248 18.68 -5.93 -13.58
CA GLU A 248 19.13 -4.60 -13.96
C GLU A 248 18.13 -3.55 -13.48
N LEU A 249 18.62 -2.51 -12.82
CA LEU A 249 17.81 -1.41 -12.31
C LEU A 249 18.28 -0.10 -12.94
N VAL A 250 17.40 0.56 -13.67
CA VAL A 250 17.64 1.86 -14.30
C VAL A 250 16.70 2.91 -13.75
N THR A 251 17.12 4.17 -13.78
CA THR A 251 16.23 5.30 -13.50
C THR A 251 15.86 5.96 -14.82
N GLN A 252 14.58 5.97 -15.15
CA GLN A 252 14.05 6.57 -16.38
C GLN A 252 12.87 7.47 -16.02
N ASP A 253 12.91 8.72 -16.47
CA ASP A 253 11.87 9.73 -16.19
C ASP A 253 11.56 9.91 -14.69
N GLY A 254 12.59 9.77 -13.84
CA GLY A 254 12.46 9.85 -12.38
C GLY A 254 11.81 8.62 -11.73
N GLN A 255 11.53 7.56 -12.49
CA GLN A 255 11.01 6.29 -11.98
C GLN A 255 12.07 5.19 -12.05
N LEU A 256 12.07 4.30 -11.06
CA LEU A 256 12.89 3.11 -11.09
C LEU A 256 12.23 2.06 -11.98
N ARG A 257 12.98 1.55 -12.96
CA ARG A 257 12.59 0.41 -13.79
C ARG A 257 13.52 -0.75 -13.52
N LEU A 258 12.95 -1.85 -13.03
CA LEU A 258 13.66 -3.07 -12.70
C LEU A 258 13.32 -4.14 -13.75
N THR A 259 14.33 -4.62 -14.45
CA THR A 259 14.23 -5.81 -15.29
C THR A 259 14.82 -6.99 -14.54
N VAL A 260 14.05 -8.07 -14.40
CA VAL A 260 14.52 -9.35 -13.84
C VAL A 260 14.31 -10.45 -14.87
N GLU A 261 15.39 -11.10 -15.27
CA GLU A 261 15.39 -12.23 -16.17
C GLU A 261 15.61 -13.52 -15.39
N THR A 262 14.75 -14.48 -15.65
CA THR A 262 14.75 -15.80 -15.02
C THR A 262 14.57 -16.86 -16.11
N ASP A 263 14.71 -18.14 -15.76
CA ASP A 263 14.52 -19.23 -16.72
C ASP A 263 13.12 -19.18 -17.37
N GLY A 264 13.07 -18.75 -18.63
CA GLY A 264 11.85 -18.66 -19.45
C GLY A 264 11.03 -17.36 -19.36
N HIS A 265 11.33 -16.44 -18.44
CA HIS A 265 10.54 -15.20 -18.27
C HIS A 265 11.40 -13.96 -18.00
N THR A 266 11.01 -12.84 -18.61
CA THR A 266 11.49 -11.49 -18.33
C THR A 266 10.38 -10.69 -17.66
N PHE A 267 10.67 -10.14 -16.49
CA PHE A 267 9.77 -9.28 -15.72
C PHE A 267 10.27 -7.84 -15.81
N ARG A 268 9.41 -6.90 -16.22
CA ARG A 268 9.71 -5.47 -16.17
C ARG A 268 8.79 -4.79 -15.18
N LEU A 269 9.38 -4.21 -14.14
CA LEU A 269 8.66 -3.56 -13.05
C LEU A 269 8.94 -2.06 -13.06
N THR A 270 7.90 -1.24 -12.98
CA THR A 270 8.04 0.18 -12.63
C THR A 270 7.78 0.33 -11.14
N LEU A 271 8.78 0.80 -10.39
CA LEU A 271 8.76 0.90 -8.94
C LEU A 271 8.80 2.37 -8.48
N PRO A 272 7.67 3.11 -8.52
CA PRO A 272 7.62 4.48 -8.01
C PRO A 272 7.86 4.52 -6.50
N PRO A 273 8.26 5.66 -5.92
CA PRO A 273 8.25 5.86 -4.47
C PRO A 273 6.89 5.51 -3.86
N ALA A 274 6.90 4.98 -2.63
CA ALA A 274 5.71 4.42 -1.97
C ALA A 274 4.50 5.39 -1.93
N GLN A 275 4.78 6.67 -1.75
CA GLN A 275 3.80 7.76 -1.71
C GLN A 275 3.23 8.17 -3.08
N MET A 276 3.86 7.75 -4.19
CA MET A 276 3.47 8.18 -5.54
C MET A 276 2.63 7.15 -6.29
N GLY A 277 2.65 5.87 -5.90
CA GLY A 277 1.79 4.85 -6.51
C GLY A 277 2.23 3.41 -6.25
N ALA A 278 1.42 2.48 -6.73
CA ALA A 278 1.70 1.04 -6.62
C ALA A 278 2.82 0.60 -7.58
N GLY A 279 2.87 1.19 -8.79
CA GLY A 279 3.76 0.77 -9.87
C GLY A 279 3.04 -0.10 -10.89
N ASP A 280 3.80 -0.70 -11.78
CA ASP A 280 3.29 -1.59 -12.83
C ASP A 280 4.24 -2.74 -13.13
N ILE A 281 3.70 -3.77 -13.76
CA ILE A 281 4.40 -5.00 -14.17
C ILE A 281 4.03 -5.36 -15.60
N GLU A 282 5.03 -5.81 -16.35
CA GLU A 282 4.93 -6.47 -17.64
C GLU A 282 5.72 -7.79 -17.59
N ILE A 283 5.20 -8.83 -18.25
CA ILE A 283 5.87 -10.14 -18.30
C ILE A 283 5.91 -10.62 -19.75
N SER A 284 7.10 -11.00 -20.20
CA SER A 284 7.32 -11.65 -21.49
C SER A 284 8.11 -12.94 -21.36
N GLY A 285 7.92 -13.87 -22.29
CA GLY A 285 8.82 -15.00 -22.47
C GLY A 285 10.20 -14.53 -22.93
N THR A 286 11.21 -15.38 -22.75
CA THR A 286 12.57 -15.12 -23.28
C THR A 286 12.62 -15.10 -24.81
N ASP A 287 11.59 -15.65 -25.47
CA ASP A 287 11.34 -15.58 -26.91
C ASP A 287 10.70 -14.26 -27.35
N GLY A 288 10.41 -13.34 -26.41
CA GLY A 288 9.76 -12.06 -26.66
C GLY A 288 8.23 -12.12 -26.70
N ARG A 289 7.61 -13.30 -26.51
CA ARG A 289 6.15 -13.41 -26.45
C ARG A 289 5.61 -12.69 -25.23
N VAL A 290 4.62 -11.81 -25.40
CA VAL A 290 3.95 -11.16 -24.26
C VAL A 290 3.09 -12.18 -23.51
N LEU A 291 3.35 -12.33 -22.21
CA LEU A 291 2.60 -13.21 -21.30
C LEU A 291 1.64 -12.41 -20.43
N LEU A 292 2.06 -11.19 -20.04
CA LEU A 292 1.24 -10.21 -19.36
C LEU A 292 1.55 -8.83 -19.95
N ASN A 293 0.55 -8.19 -20.58
CA ASN A 293 0.65 -6.79 -20.97
C ASN A 293 0.90 -5.92 -19.74
N ARG A 294 1.60 -4.79 -19.93
CA ARG A 294 1.85 -3.83 -18.86
C ARG A 294 0.54 -3.45 -18.15
N ARG A 295 0.48 -3.68 -16.84
CA ARG A 295 -0.65 -3.32 -15.99
C ARG A 295 -0.22 -2.85 -14.61
N LEU A 296 -1.11 -2.14 -13.93
CA LEU A 296 -0.88 -1.65 -12.57
C LEU A 296 -0.76 -2.78 -11.54
N PHE A 297 0.10 -2.58 -10.56
CA PHE A 297 0.00 -3.29 -9.29
C PHE A 297 -1.24 -2.84 -8.49
N PRO A 298 -1.78 -3.68 -7.59
CA PRO A 298 -2.94 -3.33 -6.79
C PRO A 298 -2.64 -2.15 -5.86
N SER A 299 -3.64 -1.29 -5.68
CA SER A 299 -3.65 -0.16 -4.74
C SER A 299 -4.44 -0.45 -3.46
N GLY A 300 -5.01 -1.65 -3.34
CA GLY A 300 -5.73 -2.17 -2.17
C GLY A 300 -5.55 -3.69 -2.07
N ASN A 301 -6.14 -4.32 -1.05
CA ASN A 301 -6.12 -5.78 -0.96
C ASN A 301 -7.19 -6.34 -1.91
N LEU A 302 -6.76 -7.05 -2.95
CA LEU A 302 -7.70 -7.76 -3.82
C LEU A 302 -8.21 -9.04 -3.14
N PRO A 303 -9.40 -9.52 -3.54
CA PRO A 303 -9.86 -10.86 -3.19
C PRO A 303 -8.78 -11.90 -3.51
N HIS A 304 -8.51 -12.74 -2.53
CA HIS A 304 -7.44 -13.73 -2.56
C HIS A 304 -7.96 -15.11 -2.10
N GLY A 305 -7.10 -16.11 -2.17
CA GLY A 305 -7.45 -17.52 -2.13
C GLY A 305 -8.20 -17.96 -3.38
N VAL A 306 -8.51 -19.25 -3.45
CA VAL A 306 -9.17 -19.88 -4.61
C VAL A 306 -10.47 -19.14 -5.01
N LYS A 307 -11.30 -18.78 -4.03
CA LYS A 307 -12.57 -18.07 -4.27
C LYS A 307 -12.36 -16.62 -4.71
N GLY A 308 -11.40 -15.93 -4.12
CA GLY A 308 -11.10 -14.54 -4.47
C GLY A 308 -10.53 -14.44 -5.89
N MET A 309 -9.62 -15.32 -6.26
CA MET A 309 -9.09 -15.40 -7.63
C MET A 309 -10.19 -15.72 -8.66
N ALA A 310 -11.12 -16.63 -8.33
CA ALA A 310 -12.27 -16.92 -9.20
C ALA A 310 -13.17 -15.68 -9.39
N LEU A 311 -13.40 -14.91 -8.32
CA LEU A 311 -14.14 -13.65 -8.39
C LEU A 311 -13.41 -12.62 -9.28
N LEU A 312 -12.09 -12.48 -9.13
CA LEU A 312 -11.29 -11.60 -10.00
C LEU A 312 -11.42 -11.99 -11.49
N GLU A 313 -11.28 -13.28 -11.79
CA GLU A 313 -11.36 -13.80 -13.17
C GLU A 313 -12.75 -13.61 -13.79
N GLN A 314 -13.82 -13.72 -13.00
CA GLN A 314 -15.19 -13.45 -13.44
C GLN A 314 -15.34 -12.03 -14.02
N TRP A 315 -14.69 -11.05 -13.39
CA TRP A 315 -14.76 -9.64 -13.81
C TRP A 315 -13.70 -9.25 -14.84
N ASP A 316 -12.53 -9.89 -14.83
CA ASP A 316 -11.43 -9.54 -15.74
C ASP A 316 -11.54 -10.22 -17.12
N THR A 317 -11.96 -11.50 -17.15
CA THR A 317 -12.04 -12.29 -18.39
C THR A 317 -12.84 -11.62 -19.51
N PRO A 318 -14.01 -11.00 -19.24
CA PRO A 318 -14.79 -10.35 -20.30
C PRO A 318 -14.03 -9.23 -21.02
N TYR A 319 -13.06 -8.56 -20.38
CA TYR A 319 -12.26 -7.50 -21.00
C TYR A 319 -11.09 -8.03 -21.85
N ARG A 320 -10.73 -9.31 -21.73
CA ARG A 320 -9.69 -9.94 -22.56
C ARG A 320 -10.22 -10.37 -23.94
N GLY A 321 -11.53 -10.39 -24.11
CA GLY A 321 -12.20 -10.76 -25.36
C GLY A 321 -12.03 -9.73 -26.48
N ARG A 322 -12.30 -10.15 -27.72
CA ARG A 322 -12.33 -9.23 -28.89
C ARG A 322 -13.54 -8.30 -28.86
N GLN A 323 -14.63 -8.74 -28.27
CA GLN A 323 -15.86 -7.97 -28.12
C GLN A 323 -15.89 -7.43 -26.68
N PRO A 324 -16.24 -6.15 -26.48
CA PRO A 324 -16.42 -5.61 -25.15
C PRO A 324 -17.56 -6.35 -24.42
N PRO A 325 -17.51 -6.44 -23.08
CA PRO A 325 -18.62 -6.96 -22.31
C PRO A 325 -19.88 -6.11 -22.53
N LEU A 326 -21.07 -6.70 -22.32
CA LEU A 326 -22.34 -6.03 -22.63
C LEU A 326 -22.50 -4.68 -21.92
N TRP A 327 -21.98 -4.53 -20.70
CA TRP A 327 -22.05 -3.29 -19.92
C TRP A 327 -21.08 -2.19 -20.39
N ASP A 328 -20.05 -2.52 -21.17
CA ASP A 328 -19.09 -1.55 -21.72
C ASP A 328 -19.57 -1.01 -23.08
N ALA A 329 -20.47 -0.03 -23.00
CA ALA A 329 -21.13 0.55 -24.17
C ALA A 329 -20.20 1.39 -25.08
N GLY A 330 -18.96 1.66 -24.66
CA GLY A 330 -18.01 2.50 -25.39
C GLY A 330 -18.38 3.99 -25.48
N ARG A 331 -19.46 4.42 -24.83
CA ARG A 331 -19.91 5.82 -24.72
C ARG A 331 -20.37 6.13 -23.30
N PRO A 332 -20.20 7.37 -22.81
CA PRO A 332 -20.60 7.73 -21.45
C PRO A 332 -22.11 7.62 -21.27
N SER A 333 -22.54 7.38 -20.03
CA SER A 333 -23.95 7.23 -19.70
C SER A 333 -24.73 8.52 -19.91
N SER A 334 -25.91 8.42 -20.53
CA SER A 334 -26.78 9.55 -20.79
C SER A 334 -27.21 10.27 -19.50
N GLU A 335 -27.41 9.55 -18.39
CA GLU A 335 -27.75 10.14 -17.10
C GLU A 335 -26.58 10.96 -16.52
N LEU A 336 -25.35 10.48 -16.70
CA LEU A 336 -24.14 11.23 -16.30
C LEU A 336 -23.99 12.50 -17.14
N ILE A 337 -24.15 12.39 -18.47
CA ILE A 337 -24.11 13.54 -19.38
C ILE A 337 -25.14 14.58 -18.97
N LYS A 338 -26.41 14.19 -18.79
CA LYS A 338 -27.48 15.11 -18.36
C LYS A 338 -27.15 15.81 -17.05
N ALA A 339 -26.62 15.09 -16.06
CA ALA A 339 -26.28 15.65 -14.76
C ALA A 339 -25.13 16.67 -14.84
N VAL A 340 -24.12 16.40 -15.68
CA VAL A 340 -22.95 17.28 -15.88
C VAL A 340 -23.30 18.48 -16.76
N GLU A 341 -23.89 18.25 -17.94
CA GLU A 341 -24.20 19.31 -18.90
C GLU A 341 -25.36 20.18 -18.45
N GLY A 342 -26.31 19.64 -17.68
CA GLY A 342 -27.36 20.40 -17.02
C GLY A 342 -26.86 21.24 -15.83
N GLY A 343 -25.59 21.13 -15.44
CA GLY A 343 -24.98 21.92 -14.37
C GLY A 343 -25.34 21.48 -12.95
N THR A 344 -26.09 20.38 -12.79
CA THR A 344 -26.38 19.77 -11.49
C THR A 344 -25.10 19.29 -10.81
N ILE A 345 -24.21 18.67 -11.58
CA ILE A 345 -22.87 18.24 -11.14
C ILE A 345 -21.84 19.09 -11.87
N ARG A 346 -21.14 19.94 -11.12
CA ARG A 346 -20.05 20.79 -11.64
C ARG A 346 -18.69 20.10 -11.43
N PRO A 347 -17.65 20.46 -12.21
CA PRO A 347 -16.31 19.91 -12.04
C PRO A 347 -15.83 20.00 -10.59
N CYS A 348 -15.42 18.85 -10.04
CA CYS A 348 -15.01 18.68 -8.65
C CYS A 348 -14.18 17.38 -8.49
N ARG A 349 -13.84 17.01 -7.26
CA ARG A 349 -13.19 15.72 -6.97
C ARG A 349 -14.23 14.60 -7.04
N VAL A 350 -14.04 13.66 -7.96
CA VAL A 350 -14.95 12.54 -8.18
C VAL A 350 -14.26 11.19 -7.97
N VAL A 351 -15.00 10.25 -7.39
CA VAL A 351 -14.66 8.82 -7.42
C VAL A 351 -15.69 8.05 -8.23
N GLU A 352 -15.23 7.30 -9.23
CA GLU A 352 -16.04 6.30 -9.93
C GLU A 352 -15.77 4.91 -9.35
N LEU A 353 -16.85 4.22 -8.95
CA LEU A 353 -16.82 2.87 -8.38
C LEU A 353 -17.16 1.84 -9.48
N GLY A 354 -16.28 0.87 -9.70
CA GLY A 354 -16.44 -0.14 -10.76
C GLY A 354 -16.36 0.50 -12.15
N CYS A 355 -15.31 1.28 -12.40
CA CYS A 355 -15.21 2.10 -13.62
C CYS A 355 -15.05 1.30 -14.92
N GLY A 356 -14.79 0.00 -14.84
CA GLY A 356 -14.52 -0.87 -15.96
C GLY A 356 -13.40 -0.33 -16.85
N SER A 357 -13.65 -0.26 -18.15
CA SER A 357 -12.72 0.31 -19.12
C SER A 357 -12.67 1.84 -19.13
N GLY A 358 -13.26 2.51 -18.13
CA GLY A 358 -13.07 3.93 -17.82
C GLY A 358 -13.77 4.90 -18.76
N THR A 359 -14.78 4.48 -19.51
CA THR A 359 -15.49 5.33 -20.47
C THR A 359 -16.08 6.59 -19.81
N ASP A 360 -16.74 6.45 -18.67
CA ASP A 360 -17.33 7.56 -17.92
C ASP A 360 -16.26 8.39 -17.18
N ALA A 361 -15.26 7.76 -16.56
CA ALA A 361 -14.08 8.43 -16.00
C ALA A 361 -13.36 9.34 -17.02
N VAL A 362 -13.12 8.85 -18.23
CA VAL A 362 -12.47 9.62 -19.31
C VAL A 362 -13.34 10.81 -19.71
N TYR A 363 -14.66 10.63 -19.81
CA TYR A 363 -15.60 11.72 -20.06
C TYR A 363 -15.53 12.79 -18.96
N LEU A 364 -15.59 12.40 -17.69
CA LEU A 364 -15.49 13.32 -16.54
C LEU A 364 -14.16 14.07 -16.54
N ALA A 365 -13.04 13.38 -16.77
CA ALA A 365 -11.73 14.02 -16.85
C ALA A 365 -11.68 15.05 -18.00
N GLY A 366 -12.26 14.72 -19.16
CA GLY A 366 -12.40 15.65 -20.29
C GLY A 366 -13.29 16.85 -20.02
N ARG A 367 -14.13 16.81 -18.97
CA ARG A 367 -14.94 17.94 -18.50
C ARG A 367 -14.32 18.66 -17.28
N GLY A 368 -13.06 18.39 -16.96
CA GLY A 368 -12.30 19.10 -15.94
C GLY A 368 -12.50 18.59 -14.51
N PHE A 369 -13.06 17.40 -14.32
CA PHE A 369 -13.14 16.76 -13.01
C PHE A 369 -11.78 16.19 -12.58
N ASP A 370 -11.49 16.20 -11.28
CA ASP A 370 -10.36 15.46 -10.68
C ASP A 370 -10.82 14.03 -10.39
N VAL A 371 -10.55 13.13 -11.34
CA VAL A 371 -11.12 11.77 -11.37
C VAL A 371 -10.19 10.78 -10.66
N THR A 372 -10.74 10.07 -9.69
CA THR A 372 -10.22 8.77 -9.20
C THR A 372 -11.18 7.67 -9.64
N ALA A 373 -10.66 6.60 -10.23
CA ALA A 373 -11.47 5.51 -10.76
C ALA A 373 -10.96 4.17 -10.22
N ILE A 374 -11.87 3.40 -9.63
CA ILE A 374 -11.58 2.13 -8.94
C ILE A 374 -12.23 1.00 -9.72
N ASP A 375 -11.43 -0.02 -10.03
CA ASP A 375 -11.96 -1.29 -10.55
C ASP A 375 -11.09 -2.46 -10.08
N ILE A 376 -11.69 -3.64 -10.05
CA ILE A 376 -11.06 -4.89 -9.64
C ILE A 376 -10.41 -5.63 -10.82
N ALA A 377 -10.83 -5.30 -12.06
CA ALA A 377 -10.39 -5.94 -13.29
C ALA A 377 -9.14 -5.24 -13.88
N PRO A 378 -7.95 -5.85 -13.78
CA PRO A 378 -6.73 -5.22 -14.28
C PRO A 378 -6.70 -4.97 -15.79
N THR A 379 -7.32 -5.85 -16.58
CA THR A 379 -7.43 -5.69 -18.04
C THR A 379 -8.30 -4.48 -18.36
N ALA A 380 -9.40 -4.28 -17.61
CA ALA A 380 -10.28 -3.13 -17.77
C ALA A 380 -9.53 -1.81 -17.50
N LEU A 381 -8.77 -1.74 -16.41
CA LEU A 381 -7.96 -0.55 -16.10
C LEU A 381 -6.85 -0.29 -17.12
N SER A 382 -6.26 -1.33 -17.70
CA SER A 382 -5.27 -1.17 -18.78
C SER A 382 -5.92 -0.54 -20.03
N LEU A 383 -7.14 -0.97 -20.38
CA LEU A 383 -7.93 -0.34 -21.45
C LEU A 383 -8.32 1.10 -21.10
N ALA A 384 -8.65 1.37 -19.83
CA ALA A 384 -9.00 2.71 -19.35
C ALA A 384 -7.83 3.69 -19.46
N GLN A 385 -6.63 3.27 -19.04
CA GLN A 385 -5.40 4.05 -19.19
C GLN A 385 -5.11 4.39 -20.65
N GLU A 386 -5.29 3.42 -21.55
CA GLU A 386 -5.08 3.64 -22.98
C GLU A 386 -6.13 4.58 -23.58
N LYS A 387 -7.42 4.45 -23.19
CA LYS A 387 -8.47 5.39 -23.61
C LYS A 387 -8.17 6.81 -23.13
N ALA A 388 -7.75 6.98 -21.88
CA ALA A 388 -7.39 8.28 -21.32
C ALA A 388 -6.20 8.91 -22.05
N ARG A 389 -5.16 8.12 -22.34
CA ARG A 389 -4.01 8.55 -23.13
C ARG A 389 -4.42 9.02 -24.53
N LYS A 390 -5.29 8.27 -25.22
CA LYS A 390 -5.82 8.67 -26.54
C LYS A 390 -6.66 9.94 -26.48
N ALA A 391 -7.42 10.13 -25.41
CA ALA A 391 -8.24 11.32 -25.20
C ALA A 391 -7.43 12.54 -24.69
N GLY A 392 -6.15 12.37 -24.34
CA GLY A 392 -5.30 13.44 -23.82
C GLY A 392 -5.69 13.90 -22.41
N VAL A 393 -6.31 13.03 -21.60
CA VAL A 393 -6.79 13.34 -20.25
C VAL A 393 -6.07 12.49 -19.20
N SER A 394 -6.05 12.99 -17.96
CA SER A 394 -5.49 12.27 -16.80
C SER A 394 -6.57 11.88 -15.81
N ALA A 395 -6.49 10.66 -15.29
CA ALA A 395 -7.27 10.21 -14.14
C ALA A 395 -6.39 9.31 -13.26
N ARG A 396 -6.74 9.20 -11.98
CA ARG A 396 -6.10 8.31 -11.03
C ARG A 396 -6.77 6.95 -11.05
N TRP A 397 -6.12 5.98 -11.69
CA TRP A 397 -6.59 4.60 -11.79
C TRP A 397 -6.12 3.78 -10.58
N LEU A 398 -7.04 3.08 -9.93
CA LEU A 398 -6.77 2.26 -8.75
C LEU A 398 -7.27 0.84 -8.99
N LEU A 399 -6.35 -0.11 -9.12
CA LEU A 399 -6.68 -1.54 -9.07
C LEU A 399 -6.96 -1.92 -7.62
N ALA A 400 -8.24 -2.00 -7.24
CA ALA A 400 -8.66 -2.30 -5.88
C ALA A 400 -10.09 -2.83 -5.84
N ASP A 401 -10.42 -3.56 -4.77
CA ASP A 401 -11.80 -3.90 -4.45
C ASP A 401 -12.53 -2.66 -3.91
N VAL A 402 -13.72 -2.36 -4.46
CA VAL A 402 -14.60 -1.28 -3.98
C VAL A 402 -15.08 -1.52 -2.54
N LEU A 403 -15.08 -2.77 -2.06
CA LEU A 403 -15.39 -3.07 -0.66
C LEU A 403 -14.22 -2.74 0.30
N ALA A 404 -13.00 -2.69 -0.23
CA ALA A 404 -11.79 -2.43 0.56
C ALA A 404 -10.80 -1.49 -0.17
N PRO A 405 -11.23 -0.30 -0.64
CA PRO A 405 -10.34 0.59 -1.37
C PRO A 405 -9.32 1.22 -0.41
N PRO A 406 -8.18 1.70 -0.93
CA PRO A 406 -7.17 2.35 -0.12
C PRO A 406 -7.72 3.51 0.72
N ALA A 407 -6.91 4.00 1.66
CA ALA A 407 -7.21 5.20 2.40
C ALA A 407 -7.29 6.41 1.45
N LEU A 408 -8.50 6.80 1.07
CA LEU A 408 -8.80 7.94 0.23
C LEU A 408 -9.49 9.03 1.04
N LYS A 409 -9.21 10.29 0.69
CA LYS A 409 -9.98 11.43 1.22
C LYS A 409 -11.38 11.41 0.62
N PRO A 410 -12.42 11.86 1.34
CA PRO A 410 -13.76 12.00 0.78
C PRO A 410 -13.79 12.84 -0.51
N PHE A 411 -14.77 12.55 -1.34
CA PHE A 411 -15.02 13.14 -2.65
C PHE A 411 -16.24 14.04 -2.61
N ASP A 412 -16.32 14.98 -3.54
CA ASP A 412 -17.48 15.87 -3.70
C ASP A 412 -18.58 15.19 -4.51
N PHE A 413 -18.18 14.28 -5.39
CA PHE A 413 -19.06 13.48 -6.22
C PHE A 413 -18.63 12.01 -6.19
N ILE A 414 -19.59 11.13 -5.98
CA ILE A 414 -19.44 9.68 -6.13
C ILE A 414 -20.28 9.29 -7.36
N TYR A 415 -19.71 8.47 -8.23
CA TYR A 415 -20.42 7.91 -9.37
C TYR A 415 -20.34 6.39 -9.33
N ASP A 416 -21.50 5.73 -9.42
CA ASP A 416 -21.60 4.29 -9.53
C ASP A 416 -22.52 3.96 -10.71
N ARG A 417 -21.96 3.30 -11.71
CA ARG A 417 -22.72 2.75 -12.83
C ARG A 417 -22.62 1.24 -12.82
N GLY A 418 -23.54 0.64 -12.08
CA GLY A 418 -23.75 -0.79 -12.11
C GLY A 418 -22.78 -1.61 -11.27
N CYS A 419 -22.22 -1.03 -10.21
CA CYS A 419 -21.40 -1.74 -9.23
C CYS A 419 -22.23 -2.08 -7.97
N TYR A 420 -23.03 -1.14 -7.46
CA TYR A 420 -23.87 -1.31 -6.27
C TYR A 420 -24.73 -2.57 -6.27
N HIS A 421 -25.46 -2.85 -7.36
CA HIS A 421 -26.43 -3.94 -7.36
C HIS A 421 -25.76 -5.33 -7.30
N GLU A 422 -24.52 -5.44 -7.80
CA GLU A 422 -23.70 -6.64 -7.64
C GLU A 422 -23.22 -6.73 -6.19
N LEU A 423 -22.63 -5.66 -5.66
CA LEU A 423 -22.10 -5.68 -4.30
C LEU A 423 -23.18 -5.79 -3.24
N ARG A 424 -24.42 -5.39 -3.53
CA ARG A 424 -25.58 -5.59 -2.67
C ARG A 424 -25.86 -7.06 -2.42
N THR A 425 -25.71 -7.93 -3.42
CA THR A 425 -25.93 -9.38 -3.27
C THR A 425 -24.79 -10.11 -2.56
N HIS A 426 -23.61 -9.47 -2.48
CA HIS A 426 -22.40 -10.05 -1.89
C HIS A 426 -22.10 -9.51 -0.49
N ASN A 427 -22.02 -8.18 -0.34
CA ASN A 427 -21.69 -7.50 0.90
C ASN A 427 -22.19 -6.04 0.89
N LEU A 428 -23.51 -5.87 0.99
CA LEU A 428 -24.15 -4.55 1.06
C LEU A 428 -23.54 -3.67 2.17
N LYS A 429 -23.31 -4.24 3.36
CA LYS A 429 -22.76 -3.49 4.50
C LYS A 429 -21.41 -2.86 4.17
N GLY A 430 -20.48 -3.65 3.62
CA GLY A 430 -19.15 -3.15 3.23
C GLY A 430 -19.22 -2.08 2.13
N TYR A 431 -20.14 -2.23 1.18
CA TYR A 431 -20.37 -1.21 0.15
C TYR A 431 -20.86 0.12 0.76
N LEU A 432 -21.88 0.07 1.64
CA LEU A 432 -22.41 1.25 2.31
C LEU A 432 -21.38 1.93 3.22
N GLU A 433 -20.54 1.15 3.91
CA GLU A 433 -19.41 1.67 4.70
C GLU A 433 -18.39 2.39 3.82
N THR A 434 -18.07 1.85 2.64
CA THR A 434 -17.19 2.52 1.68
C THR A 434 -17.80 3.82 1.16
N VAL A 435 -19.05 3.82 0.68
CA VAL A 435 -19.73 5.05 0.21
C VAL A 435 -19.83 6.08 1.34
N GLY A 436 -20.09 5.64 2.57
CA GLY A 436 -20.08 6.48 3.77
C GLY A 436 -18.72 7.14 4.03
N ARG A 437 -17.62 6.39 3.92
CA ARG A 437 -16.24 6.88 4.11
C ARG A 437 -15.77 7.78 2.97
N LEU A 438 -16.19 7.51 1.74
CA LEU A 438 -15.83 8.29 0.56
C LEU A 438 -16.69 9.56 0.39
N SER A 439 -17.72 9.74 1.21
CA SER A 439 -18.56 10.94 1.20
C SER A 439 -18.34 11.81 2.44
N ARG A 440 -18.59 13.11 2.27
CA ARG A 440 -18.67 14.12 3.33
C ARG A 440 -20.01 14.87 3.23
N PRO A 441 -20.50 15.54 4.29
CA PRO A 441 -21.69 16.38 4.18
C PRO A 441 -21.68 17.27 2.93
N GLY A 442 -22.77 17.23 2.16
CA GLY A 442 -22.91 17.96 0.89
C GLY A 442 -22.37 17.23 -0.35
N SER A 443 -21.69 16.10 -0.20
CA SER A 443 -21.28 15.27 -1.37
C SER A 443 -22.50 14.78 -2.12
N ARG A 444 -22.40 14.71 -3.44
CA ARG A 444 -23.42 14.10 -4.29
C ARG A 444 -23.03 12.70 -4.70
N PHE A 445 -24.02 11.83 -4.88
CA PHE A 445 -23.83 10.46 -5.31
C PHE A 445 -24.84 10.15 -6.42
N LEU A 446 -24.35 9.96 -7.66
CA LEU A 446 -25.18 9.49 -8.77
C LEU A 446 -25.00 7.98 -8.91
N LEU A 447 -26.09 7.25 -8.72
CA LEU A 447 -26.15 5.80 -8.74
C LEU A 447 -27.05 5.32 -9.88
N LEU A 448 -26.53 4.45 -10.74
CA LEU A 448 -27.28 3.71 -11.75
C LEU A 448 -27.31 2.22 -11.40
N ALA A 449 -28.49 1.67 -11.11
CA ALA A 449 -28.66 0.30 -10.63
C ALA A 449 -29.72 -0.48 -11.42
N GLY A 450 -29.65 -1.81 -11.46
CA GLY A 450 -30.69 -2.63 -12.09
C GLY A 450 -32.05 -2.41 -11.44
N ASN A 451 -33.11 -2.31 -12.25
CA ASN A 451 -34.45 -1.95 -11.78
C ASN A 451 -35.39 -3.17 -11.76
N ALA A 452 -35.99 -3.44 -10.59
CA ALA A 452 -36.90 -4.56 -10.39
C ALA A 452 -38.31 -4.39 -11.02
N ASN A 453 -38.65 -3.20 -11.54
CA ASN A 453 -39.92 -2.96 -12.25
C ASN A 453 -39.96 -3.63 -13.64
N GLU A 454 -38.82 -3.99 -14.22
CA GLU A 454 -38.78 -4.77 -15.45
C GLU A 454 -39.08 -6.25 -15.13
N SER A 455 -39.90 -6.90 -15.94
CA SER A 455 -40.14 -8.34 -15.82
C SER A 455 -38.81 -9.11 -15.92
N LEU A 456 -38.71 -10.29 -15.30
CA LEU A 456 -37.51 -11.13 -15.38
C LEU A 456 -37.14 -11.34 -16.86
N VAL A 457 -35.91 -10.96 -17.21
CA VAL A 457 -35.29 -11.14 -18.52
C VAL A 457 -34.06 -12.01 -18.37
N ASP A 458 -33.71 -12.79 -19.40
CA ASP A 458 -32.59 -13.76 -19.38
C ASP A 458 -31.20 -13.11 -19.25
N TYR A 459 -31.13 -11.77 -19.27
CA TYR A 459 -29.89 -11.01 -19.25
C TYR A 459 -30.06 -9.70 -18.50
N GLY A 460 -28.96 -9.16 -18.00
CA GLY A 460 -28.94 -7.89 -17.29
C GLY A 460 -28.45 -8.06 -15.85
N PRO A 461 -28.21 -6.94 -15.17
CA PRO A 461 -27.69 -6.96 -13.81
C PRO A 461 -28.71 -7.49 -12.80
N PRO A 462 -28.26 -7.89 -11.60
CA PRO A 462 -29.10 -7.94 -10.42
C PRO A 462 -29.95 -6.67 -10.29
N ARG A 463 -31.19 -6.87 -9.84
CA ARG A 463 -32.21 -5.81 -9.82
C ARG A 463 -32.60 -5.49 -8.39
N VAL A 464 -32.88 -4.22 -8.17
CA VAL A 464 -33.18 -3.67 -6.84
C VAL A 464 -34.51 -2.92 -6.93
N THR A 465 -35.33 -3.01 -5.89
CA THR A 465 -36.56 -2.24 -5.76
C THR A 465 -36.27 -0.81 -5.31
N GLU A 466 -37.21 0.11 -5.54
CA GLU A 466 -37.12 1.47 -4.98
C GLU A 466 -37.09 1.45 -3.44
N GLU A 467 -37.87 0.57 -2.80
CA GLU A 467 -37.89 0.43 -1.34
C GLU A 467 -36.51 0.05 -0.80
N GLU A 468 -35.85 -0.92 -1.41
CA GLU A 468 -34.49 -1.33 -1.04
C GLU A 468 -33.47 -0.20 -1.20
N LEU A 469 -33.49 0.53 -2.33
CA LEU A 469 -32.63 1.70 -2.51
C LEU A 469 -32.84 2.74 -1.40
N ARG A 470 -34.11 3.01 -1.05
CA ARG A 470 -34.42 3.97 0.02
C ARG A 470 -33.95 3.46 1.37
N ASN A 471 -34.17 2.19 1.69
CA ASN A 471 -33.73 1.59 2.95
C ASN A 471 -32.21 1.64 3.11
N ASP A 472 -31.48 1.35 2.03
CA ASP A 472 -30.02 1.23 2.07
C ASP A 472 -29.32 2.59 2.20
N PHE A 473 -29.88 3.66 1.61
CA PHE A 473 -29.21 4.97 1.55
C PHE A 473 -29.82 6.09 2.41
N SER A 474 -31.09 6.01 2.80
CA SER A 474 -31.78 7.14 3.48
C SER A 474 -31.23 7.45 4.87
N ALA A 475 -30.47 6.55 5.49
CA ALA A 475 -29.79 6.82 6.75
C ALA A 475 -28.75 7.94 6.60
N LEU A 476 -28.05 8.00 5.46
CA LEU A 476 -26.93 8.90 5.24
C LEU A 476 -27.23 9.99 4.19
N PHE A 477 -28.17 9.75 3.29
CA PHE A 477 -28.40 10.62 2.14
C PHE A 477 -29.86 11.04 2.01
N ASP A 478 -30.06 12.24 1.45
CA ASP A 478 -31.34 12.68 0.91
C ASP A 478 -31.37 12.40 -0.59
N PHE A 479 -32.49 11.93 -1.12
CA PHE A 479 -32.67 11.74 -2.55
C PHE A 479 -33.06 13.08 -3.19
N GLU A 480 -32.19 13.64 -4.04
CA GLU A 480 -32.55 14.76 -4.92
C GLU A 480 -33.46 14.27 -6.05
N TRP A 481 -33.23 13.06 -6.56
CA TRP A 481 -34.20 12.32 -7.38
C TRP A 481 -34.01 10.80 -7.29
N LEU A 482 -35.05 10.07 -7.65
CA LEU A 482 -35.05 8.65 -7.98
C LEU A 482 -36.04 8.45 -9.12
N ARG A 483 -35.57 7.97 -10.27
CA ARG A 483 -36.39 7.82 -11.48
C ARG A 483 -35.93 6.62 -12.30
N GLU A 484 -36.79 6.17 -13.20
CA GLU A 484 -36.42 5.13 -14.16
C GLU A 484 -35.52 5.69 -15.28
N SER A 485 -34.64 4.84 -15.77
CA SER A 485 -33.74 5.06 -16.91
C SER A 485 -33.45 3.71 -17.58
N ARG A 486 -32.51 3.66 -18.52
CA ARG A 486 -31.99 2.42 -19.11
C ARG A 486 -30.48 2.45 -19.20
N PHE A 487 -29.84 1.29 -19.05
CA PHE A 487 -28.41 1.17 -19.27
C PHE A 487 -28.08 1.26 -20.75
N GLU A 488 -27.03 2.01 -21.10
CA GLU A 488 -26.36 1.84 -22.37
C GLU A 488 -25.61 0.49 -22.40
N ILE A 489 -25.72 -0.25 -23.49
CA ILE A 489 -25.01 -1.52 -23.67
C ILE A 489 -24.15 -1.51 -24.94
N ALA A 490 -23.22 -2.47 -25.02
CA ALA A 490 -22.35 -2.75 -26.18
C ALA A 490 -23.11 -3.29 -27.41
N ARG A 491 -24.38 -2.90 -27.55
CA ARG A 491 -25.27 -3.17 -28.68
C ARG A 491 -26.07 -1.88 -28.92
N PRO A 492 -25.53 -0.89 -29.67
CA PRO A 492 -26.07 0.46 -29.71
C PRO A 492 -27.53 0.59 -30.18
N THR A 493 -28.00 -0.36 -31.00
CA THR A 493 -29.37 -0.41 -31.51
C THR A 493 -30.35 -1.18 -30.62
N ALA A 494 -29.85 -1.88 -29.59
CA ALA A 494 -30.68 -2.64 -28.67
C ALA A 494 -31.13 -1.76 -27.50
N ILE A 495 -32.34 -2.01 -27.02
CA ILE A 495 -32.85 -1.44 -25.78
C ILE A 495 -32.12 -2.13 -24.62
N GLY A 496 -31.36 -1.37 -23.84
CA GLY A 496 -30.68 -1.90 -22.66
C GLY A 496 -31.63 -2.13 -21.49
N PRO A 497 -31.20 -2.90 -20.46
CA PRO A 497 -32.03 -3.20 -19.29
C PRO A 497 -32.53 -1.95 -18.57
N LEU A 498 -33.70 -2.05 -17.93
CA LEU A 498 -34.25 -1.00 -17.10
C LEU A 498 -33.32 -0.73 -15.91
N ALA A 499 -33.12 0.55 -15.63
CA ALA A 499 -32.25 1.02 -14.57
C ALA A 499 -32.97 2.03 -13.66
N TRP A 500 -32.55 2.10 -12.42
CA TRP A 500 -32.77 3.26 -11.55
C TRP A 500 -31.69 4.29 -11.84
N SER A 501 -32.09 5.56 -11.91
CA SER A 501 -31.20 6.72 -11.80
C SER A 501 -31.52 7.45 -10.51
N ALA A 502 -30.59 7.43 -9.56
CA ALA A 502 -30.75 8.08 -8.27
C ALA A 502 -29.62 9.11 -8.07
N LEU A 503 -29.99 10.37 -7.83
CA LEU A 503 -29.05 11.36 -7.31
C LEU A 503 -29.34 11.60 -5.86
N LEU A 504 -28.34 11.35 -5.04
CA LEU A 504 -28.40 11.49 -3.60
C LEU A 504 -27.44 12.59 -3.12
N LYS A 505 -27.76 13.21 -1.99
CA LYS A 505 -26.93 14.22 -1.33
C LYS A 505 -26.66 13.82 0.11
N ARG A 506 -25.39 13.81 0.51
CA ARG A 506 -24.98 13.45 1.86
C ARG A 506 -25.50 14.46 2.87
N ARG A 507 -26.24 13.98 3.87
CA ARG A 507 -26.82 14.79 4.95
C ARG A 507 -25.75 15.53 5.76
N PRO A 508 -26.09 16.69 6.35
CA PRO A 508 -25.27 17.30 7.41
C PRO A 508 -25.01 16.31 8.55
N LEU A 509 -23.85 16.42 9.20
CA LEU A 509 -23.68 15.76 10.49
C LEU A 509 -24.71 16.34 11.46
N ALA A 510 -25.41 15.48 12.20
CA ALA A 510 -26.28 15.94 13.26
C ALA A 510 -25.44 16.77 14.23
N THR A 511 -25.69 18.08 14.30
CA THR A 511 -25.10 18.92 15.35
C THR A 511 -25.62 18.38 16.68
N THR A 512 -24.74 17.85 17.52
CA THR A 512 -25.04 17.68 18.94
C THR A 512 -25.41 19.06 19.46
N ALA A 513 -26.69 19.26 19.78
CA ALA A 513 -27.12 20.49 20.41
C ALA A 513 -26.31 20.65 21.72
N PRO A 514 -25.78 21.84 22.04
CA PRO A 514 -25.19 22.07 23.34
C PRO A 514 -26.26 21.81 24.39
N GLU A 515 -25.95 21.00 25.41
CA GLU A 515 -26.81 20.80 26.57
C GLU A 515 -27.27 22.17 27.06
N ARG A 516 -28.58 22.42 27.02
CA ARG A 516 -29.15 23.63 27.60
C ARG A 516 -28.83 23.60 29.08
N GLY A 517 -27.88 24.44 29.48
CA GLY A 517 -27.47 24.64 30.86
C GLY A 517 -28.69 24.71 31.77
N GLY A 518 -28.69 23.84 32.78
CA GLY A 518 -29.72 23.82 33.80
C GLY A 518 -29.90 25.21 34.39
N ARG A 519 -31.13 25.72 34.31
CA ARG A 519 -31.55 26.84 35.14
C ARG A 519 -31.38 26.42 36.60
N GLN A 520 -30.38 26.97 37.26
CA GLN A 520 -30.44 27.18 38.70
C GLN A 520 -31.73 27.95 38.99
N ARG A 521 -32.69 27.30 39.64
CA ARG A 521 -33.75 28.00 40.35
C ARG A 521 -33.21 28.30 41.74
N SER A 522 -32.87 29.57 41.95
CA SER A 522 -32.92 30.19 43.27
C SER A 522 -34.38 30.32 43.69
N ASN A 523 -34.78 29.59 44.72
CA ASN A 523 -35.53 30.06 45.89
C ASN A 523 -35.86 28.88 46.80
#